data_AF-A0A520W2J1-F1
#
_entry.id   AF-A0A520W2J1-F1
#
_cell.length_a   1.000
_cell.length_b   1.000
_cell.length_c   1.000
_cell.angle_alpha   90.00
_cell.angle_beta   90.00
_cell.angle_gamma   90.00
#
_symmetry.space_group_name_H-M   'P 1'
#
loop_
_entity.id
_entity.type
_entity.pdbx_description
1 polymer ?
#
loop_
_entity_poly.entity_id
_entity_poly.type
_entity_poly.pdbx_seq_one_letter_code
_entity_poly.pdbx_strand_id
1 'polypeptide(L)'
;MVSEIPPPDGTESEWTIVGERIRVARESSGISVRELARRIGVSPSHVSNVERGLASFSVRALYSVVSHLDISMDSLFEDAKWGASHENSPQLEVVPDAPQPQRTRLDESGIVLRKGDRPTIHLGSRRWERLTSSSPLRE
;
A
#
# COMPACT_ATOMS: atom_id res chain seq x y z
N MET A 1 17.47 0.33 23.50
CA MET A 1 16.41 1.36 23.57
C MET A 1 15.94 1.55 22.14
N VAL A 2 14.86 0.88 21.74
CA VAL A 2 14.38 0.90 20.34
C VAL A 2 13.75 2.26 20.12
N SER A 3 14.40 3.11 19.33
CA SER A 3 13.86 4.40 18.93
C SER A 3 12.67 4.16 18.02
N GLU A 4 11.48 4.29 18.57
CA GLU A 4 10.22 4.34 17.84
C GLU A 4 10.25 5.62 17.00
N ILE A 5 10.30 5.48 15.67
CA ILE A 5 10.20 6.62 14.75
C ILE A 5 8.75 7.11 14.88
N PRO A 6 8.51 8.38 15.28
CA PRO A 6 7.15 8.90 15.36
C PRO A 6 6.52 8.83 13.96
N PRO A 7 5.27 8.35 13.85
CA PRO A 7 4.60 8.25 12.57
C PRO A 7 4.53 9.63 11.90
N PRO A 8 4.66 9.72 10.56
CA PRO A 8 4.43 10.98 9.86
C PRO A 8 3.00 11.44 10.14
N ASP A 9 2.80 12.74 10.35
CA ASP A 9 1.56 13.45 10.77
C ASP A 9 0.26 13.14 9.97
N GLY A 10 0.28 12.19 9.02
CA GLY A 10 -0.88 11.68 8.28
C GLY A 10 -1.43 10.32 8.72
N THR A 11 -0.66 9.44 9.37
CA THR A 11 -1.14 8.05 9.61
C THR A 11 -2.18 7.95 10.72
N GLU A 12 -2.15 8.86 11.71
CA GLU A 12 -3.22 8.91 12.73
C GLU A 12 -4.58 9.26 12.11
N SER A 13 -4.58 10.11 11.08
CA SER A 13 -5.80 10.42 10.32
C SER A 13 -6.28 9.22 9.50
N GLU A 14 -5.37 8.48 8.86
CA GLU A 14 -5.72 7.30 8.06
C GLU A 14 -6.37 6.21 8.91
N TRP A 15 -5.77 5.86 10.06
CA TRP A 15 -6.34 4.82 10.94
C TRP A 15 -7.64 5.25 11.61
N THR A 16 -7.84 6.55 11.83
CA THR A 16 -9.14 7.09 12.27
C THR A 16 -10.22 6.87 11.22
N ILE A 17 -9.92 7.14 9.94
CA ILE A 17 -10.85 6.92 8.81
C ILE A 17 -11.16 5.44 8.65
N VAL A 18 -10.14 4.57 8.70
CA VAL A 18 -10.33 3.11 8.64
C VAL A 18 -11.21 2.63 9.79
N GLY A 19 -10.95 3.09 11.01
CA GLY A 19 -11.74 2.78 12.20
C GLY A 19 -13.21 3.17 12.03
N GLU A 20 -13.47 4.38 11.51
CA GLU A 20 -14.83 4.85 11.22
C GLU A 20 -15.54 3.97 10.19
N ARG A 21 -14.86 3.57 9.12
CA ARG A 21 -15.46 2.68 8.09
C ARG A 21 -15.80 1.31 8.64
N ILE A 22 -14.96 0.76 9.51
CA ILE A 22 -15.26 -0.49 10.21
C ILE A 22 -16.52 -0.32 11.09
N ARG A 23 -16.63 0.80 11.81
CA ARG A 23 -17.82 1.11 12.62
C ARG A 23 -19.08 1.15 11.75
N VAL A 24 -19.05 1.90 10.65
CA VAL A 24 -20.20 2.02 9.72
C VAL A 24 -20.60 0.67 9.14
N ALA A 25 -19.64 -0.15 8.69
CA ALA A 25 -19.92 -1.47 8.16
C ALA A 25 -20.51 -2.42 9.22
N ARG A 26 -19.99 -2.36 10.44
CA ARG A 26 -20.51 -3.12 11.59
C ARG A 26 -21.96 -2.73 11.89
N GLU A 27 -22.26 -1.44 11.93
CA GLU A 27 -23.60 -0.92 12.21
C GLU A 27 -24.59 -1.24 11.10
N SER A 28 -24.16 -1.15 9.84
CA SER A 28 -24.95 -1.57 8.67
C SER A 28 -25.28 -3.06 8.70
N SER A 29 -24.38 -3.88 9.26
CA SER A 29 -24.62 -5.31 9.50
C SER A 29 -25.50 -5.60 10.73
N GLY A 30 -25.91 -4.58 11.49
CA GLY A 30 -26.79 -4.72 12.66
C GLY A 30 -26.17 -5.45 13.86
N ILE A 31 -24.84 -5.59 13.93
CA ILE A 31 -24.17 -6.31 15.02
C ILE A 31 -23.48 -5.37 16.01
N SER A 32 -23.44 -5.80 17.27
CA SER A 32 -22.76 -5.05 18.34
C SER A 32 -21.24 -5.19 18.26
N VAL A 33 -20.51 -4.27 18.89
CA VAL A 33 -19.05 -4.36 19.09
C VAL A 33 -18.64 -5.69 19.72
N ARG A 34 -19.41 -6.18 20.70
CA ARG A 34 -19.16 -7.47 21.37
C ARG A 34 -19.30 -8.65 20.41
N GLU A 35 -20.27 -8.59 19.51
CA GLU A 35 -20.49 -9.64 18.52
C GLU A 35 -19.39 -9.67 17.46
N LEU A 36 -18.96 -8.50 16.95
CA LEU A 36 -17.82 -8.42 16.04
C LEU A 36 -16.54 -8.96 16.72
N ALA A 37 -16.27 -8.53 17.95
CA ALA A 37 -15.11 -8.99 18.73
C ALA A 37 -15.09 -10.52 18.89
N ARG A 38 -16.24 -11.13 19.19
CA ARG A 38 -16.41 -12.58 19.29
C ARG A 38 -16.13 -13.29 17.97
N ARG A 39 -16.60 -12.75 16.84
CA ARG A 39 -16.39 -13.33 15.50
C ARG A 39 -14.91 -13.30 15.08
N ILE A 40 -14.21 -12.22 15.36
CA ILE A 40 -12.82 -12.05 14.93
C ILE A 40 -11.77 -12.48 15.97
N GLY A 41 -12.22 -12.90 17.16
CA GLY A 41 -11.35 -13.45 18.20
C GLY A 41 -10.52 -12.42 18.97
N VAL A 42 -11.07 -11.22 19.20
CA VAL A 42 -10.39 -10.14 19.95
C VAL A 42 -11.27 -9.63 21.09
N SER A 43 -10.74 -8.74 21.93
CA SER A 43 -11.53 -8.15 23.02
C SER A 43 -12.49 -7.05 22.50
N PRO A 44 -13.69 -6.88 23.11
CA PRO A 44 -14.60 -5.80 22.74
C PRO A 44 -13.97 -4.40 22.88
N SER A 45 -13.10 -4.22 23.88
CA SER A 45 -12.37 -2.97 24.09
C SER A 45 -11.39 -2.68 22.94
N HIS A 46 -10.74 -3.71 22.38
CA HIS A 46 -9.86 -3.53 21.23
C HIS A 46 -10.64 -3.09 20.00
N VAL A 47 -11.78 -3.71 19.70
CA VAL A 47 -12.67 -3.26 18.62
C VAL A 47 -13.10 -1.81 18.84
N SER A 48 -13.53 -1.45 20.05
CA SER A 48 -13.94 -0.07 20.37
C SER A 48 -12.80 0.95 20.26
N ASN A 49 -11.56 0.56 20.60
CA ASN A 49 -10.39 1.43 20.42
C ASN A 49 -10.10 1.63 18.93
N VAL A 50 -10.21 0.57 18.12
CA VAL A 50 -9.99 0.65 16.67
C VAL A 50 -11.04 1.52 15.98
N GLU A 51 -12.32 1.33 16.30
CA GLU A 51 -13.42 2.14 15.75
C GLU A 51 -13.29 3.65 16.08
N ARG A 52 -12.50 4.00 17.09
CA ARG A 52 -12.21 5.39 17.49
C ARG A 52 -10.84 5.89 17.03
N GLY A 53 -10.10 5.10 16.24
CA GLY A 53 -8.75 5.46 15.78
C GLY A 53 -7.66 5.40 16.86
N LEU A 54 -7.96 4.85 18.05
CA LEU A 54 -6.99 4.76 19.17
C LEU A 54 -6.11 3.51 19.10
N ALA A 55 -6.39 2.59 18.18
CA ALA A 55 -5.62 1.38 17.94
C ALA A 55 -5.82 0.93 16.49
N SER A 56 -4.97 0.02 16.03
CA SER A 56 -5.13 -0.66 14.75
C SER A 56 -5.37 -2.17 14.96
N PHE A 57 -5.96 -2.81 13.95
CA PHE A 57 -5.99 -4.26 13.85
C PHE A 57 -4.72 -4.78 13.19
N SER A 58 -4.34 -6.01 13.51
CA SER A 58 -3.39 -6.74 12.68
C SER A 58 -3.99 -7.01 11.30
N VAL A 59 -3.16 -7.23 10.29
CA VAL A 59 -3.61 -7.60 8.94
C VAL A 59 -4.54 -8.82 8.97
N ARG A 60 -4.21 -9.83 9.78
CA ARG A 60 -5.05 -11.02 9.97
C ARG A 60 -6.44 -10.66 10.53
N ALA A 61 -6.49 -9.77 11.52
CA ALA A 61 -7.76 -9.32 12.09
C ALA A 61 -8.56 -8.49 11.09
N LEU A 62 -7.93 -7.63 10.28
CA LEU A 62 -8.59 -6.92 9.18
C LEU A 62 -9.22 -7.88 8.18
N TYR A 63 -8.51 -8.91 7.73
CA TYR A 63 -9.08 -9.95 6.86
C TYR A 63 -10.30 -10.63 7.48
N SER A 64 -10.24 -10.91 8.79
CA SER A 64 -11.37 -11.49 9.52
C SER A 64 -12.56 -10.53 9.55
N VAL A 65 -12.34 -9.24 9.83
CA VAL A 65 -13.39 -8.21 9.84
C VAL A 65 -14.08 -8.12 8.49
N VAL A 66 -13.32 -7.93 7.40
CA VAL A 66 -13.91 -7.75 6.06
C VAL A 66 -14.69 -8.98 5.61
N SER A 67 -14.20 -10.18 5.95
CA SER A 67 -14.91 -11.43 5.65
C SER A 67 -16.23 -11.60 6.43
N HIS A 68 -16.30 -11.14 7.68
CA HIS A 68 -17.50 -11.28 8.51
C HIS A 68 -18.53 -10.17 8.30
N LEU A 69 -18.09 -9.02 7.79
CA LEU A 69 -18.93 -7.88 7.45
C LEU A 69 -19.32 -7.84 5.95
N ASP A 70 -18.83 -8.80 5.16
CA ASP A 70 -19.07 -8.90 3.71
C ASP A 70 -18.74 -7.61 2.94
N ILE A 71 -17.58 -7.04 3.28
CA ILE A 71 -17.04 -5.83 2.61
C ILE A 71 -15.71 -6.17 1.94
N SER A 72 -15.35 -5.38 0.92
CA SER A 72 -14.04 -5.52 0.28
C SER A 72 -12.94 -4.84 1.10
N MET A 73 -11.71 -5.34 1.02
CA MET A 73 -10.58 -4.80 1.81
C MET A 73 -10.20 -3.38 1.38
N ASP A 74 -10.26 -3.10 0.08
CA ASP A 74 -10.03 -1.79 -0.53
C ASP A 74 -10.96 -0.71 0.03
N SER A 75 -12.23 -1.04 0.28
CA SER A 75 -13.21 -0.08 0.79
C SER A 75 -12.83 0.51 2.16
N LEU A 76 -11.97 -0.17 2.93
CA LEU A 76 -11.46 0.36 4.20
C LEU A 76 -10.42 1.49 4.02
N PHE A 77 -9.73 1.52 2.88
CA PHE A 77 -8.57 2.40 2.64
C PHE A 77 -8.75 3.35 1.45
N GLU A 78 -9.84 3.23 0.67
CA GLU A 78 -10.13 4.15 -0.43
C GLU A 78 -10.30 5.60 0.05
N ASP A 79 -9.26 6.40 0.05
CA ASP A 79 -9.41 7.85 0.21
C ASP A 79 -9.91 8.46 -1.11
N ALA A 80 -10.80 9.46 -0.99
CA ALA A 80 -11.39 10.29 -2.06
C ALA A 80 -10.38 11.05 -2.98
N LYS A 81 -9.10 10.68 -2.90
CA LYS A 81 -7.95 11.28 -3.58
C LYS A 81 -6.99 10.24 -4.15
N TRP A 82 -7.25 8.94 -3.97
CA TRP A 82 -6.70 7.88 -4.83
C TRP A 82 -7.69 7.44 -5.93
N GLY A 83 -8.90 8.02 -5.93
CA GLY A 83 -9.92 7.89 -6.97
C GLY A 83 -9.74 8.81 -8.17
N ALA A 84 -8.55 9.36 -8.40
CA ALA A 84 -8.16 9.78 -9.75
C ALA A 84 -7.58 8.55 -10.47
N SER A 85 -8.48 7.63 -10.82
CA SER A 85 -8.31 6.70 -11.93
C SER A 85 -7.12 5.72 -11.84
N HIS A 86 -7.43 4.44 -11.67
CA HIS A 86 -6.63 3.38 -12.32
C HIS A 86 -6.76 3.39 -13.87
N GLU A 87 -7.38 4.43 -14.47
CA GLU A 87 -7.15 4.85 -15.86
C GLU A 87 -5.95 5.79 -16.02
N ASN A 88 -5.31 6.24 -14.93
CA ASN A 88 -4.09 7.02 -14.96
C ASN A 88 -2.91 6.15 -14.47
N SER A 89 -2.67 5.02 -15.15
CA SER A 89 -1.27 4.78 -15.51
C SER A 89 -0.81 6.08 -16.17
N PRO A 90 0.31 6.72 -15.79
CA PRO A 90 0.79 7.83 -16.58
C PRO A 90 0.95 7.28 -17.99
N GLN A 91 0.00 7.59 -18.87
CA GLN A 91 0.27 7.70 -20.28
C GLN A 91 1.30 8.81 -20.28
N LEU A 92 2.56 8.41 -20.21
CA LEU A 92 3.64 9.17 -20.80
C LEU A 92 3.10 9.50 -22.18
N GLU A 93 2.59 10.72 -22.35
CA GLU A 93 2.44 11.31 -23.66
C GLU A 93 3.83 11.14 -24.27
N VAL A 94 3.95 10.15 -25.15
CA VAL A 94 5.13 10.02 -25.98
C VAL A 94 5.02 11.24 -26.88
N VAL A 95 5.61 12.36 -26.44
CA VAL A 95 5.85 13.50 -27.31
C VAL A 95 6.61 12.90 -28.48
N PRO A 96 6.02 12.83 -29.69
CA PRO A 96 6.58 12.04 -30.80
C PRO A 96 8.00 12.48 -31.19
N ASP A 97 8.39 13.68 -30.74
CA ASP A 97 9.64 14.36 -31.05
C ASP A 97 10.35 14.92 -29.80
N ALA A 98 10.02 14.40 -28.60
CA ALA A 98 10.88 14.72 -27.45
C ALA A 98 12.27 14.14 -27.73
N PRO A 99 13.35 14.93 -27.55
CA PRO A 99 14.69 14.40 -27.69
C PRO A 99 14.80 13.20 -26.75
N GLN A 100 15.08 12.03 -27.32
CA GLN A 100 15.34 10.84 -26.53
C GLN A 100 16.42 11.21 -25.51
N PRO A 101 16.24 10.86 -24.22
CA PRO A 101 17.19 11.23 -23.18
C PRO A 101 18.58 10.79 -23.63
N GLN A 102 19.44 11.75 -23.92
CA GLN A 102 20.78 11.47 -24.43
C GLN A 102 21.52 10.65 -23.38
N ARG A 103 22.21 9.59 -23.83
CA ARG A 103 23.07 8.79 -22.95
C ARG A 103 24.06 9.73 -22.26
N THR A 104 24.05 9.70 -20.94
CA THR A 104 24.94 10.49 -20.10
C THR A 104 26.17 9.67 -19.73
N ARG A 105 27.24 10.35 -19.27
CA ARG A 105 28.41 9.67 -18.68
C ARG A 105 28.05 8.74 -17.51
N LEU A 106 26.91 8.97 -16.84
CA LEU A 106 26.44 8.12 -15.74
C LEU A 106 25.81 6.81 -16.24
N ASP A 107 25.21 6.83 -17.44
CA ASP A 107 24.72 5.63 -18.10
C ASP A 107 25.92 4.80 -18.61
N GLU A 108 26.96 5.46 -19.15
CA GLU A 108 28.20 4.82 -19.61
C GLU A 108 29.02 4.21 -18.47
N SER A 109 29.09 4.88 -17.31
CA SER A 109 29.80 4.38 -16.13
C SER A 109 29.06 3.24 -15.42
N GLY A 110 27.86 2.89 -15.89
CA GLY A 110 27.03 1.84 -15.29
C GLY A 110 26.47 2.20 -13.92
N ILE A 111 26.41 3.49 -13.55
CA ILE A 111 25.82 3.99 -12.31
C ILE A 111 24.29 4.10 -12.43
N VAL A 112 23.79 4.53 -13.60
CA VAL A 112 22.36 4.63 -13.92
C VAL A 112 21.96 3.48 -14.84
N LEU A 113 20.91 2.74 -14.46
CA LEU A 113 20.33 1.66 -15.29
C LEU A 113 18.95 2.08 -15.81
N ARG A 114 18.86 2.39 -17.11
CA ARG A 114 17.61 2.80 -17.78
C ARG A 114 16.71 1.59 -18.05
N LYS A 115 15.39 1.81 -18.09
CA LYS A 115 14.38 0.75 -18.30
C LYS A 115 14.67 -0.13 -19.53
N GLY A 116 15.11 0.47 -20.64
CA GLY A 116 15.42 -0.26 -21.88
C GLY A 116 16.68 -1.14 -21.79
N ASP A 117 17.59 -0.84 -20.87
CA ASP A 117 18.89 -1.50 -20.74
C ASP A 117 18.93 -2.54 -19.60
N ARG A 118 17.77 -2.83 -18.97
CA ARG A 118 17.68 -3.72 -17.80
C ARG A 118 17.93 -5.18 -18.16
N PRO A 119 18.94 -5.84 -17.56
CA PRO A 119 19.14 -7.27 -17.71
C PRO A 119 17.91 -8.03 -17.22
N THR A 120 17.48 -9.01 -18.02
CA THR A 120 16.29 -9.81 -17.77
C THR A 120 16.65 -11.29 -17.70
N ILE A 121 16.06 -12.00 -16.73
CA ILE A 121 16.13 -13.46 -16.61
C ILE A 121 14.72 -14.02 -16.79
N HIS A 122 14.58 -15.06 -17.60
CA HIS A 122 13.32 -15.82 -17.76
C HIS A 122 13.41 -17.14 -16.98
N LEU A 123 12.46 -17.36 -16.07
CA LEU A 123 12.35 -18.58 -15.25
C LEU A 123 10.93 -19.14 -15.42
N GLY A 124 10.80 -20.13 -16.30
CA GLY A 124 9.50 -20.65 -16.72
C GLY A 124 8.65 -19.55 -17.37
N SER A 125 7.47 -19.27 -16.81
CA SER A 125 6.58 -18.18 -17.26
C SER A 125 6.86 -16.81 -16.63
N ARG A 126 7.83 -16.71 -15.70
CA ARG A 126 8.12 -15.47 -14.98
C ARG A 126 9.31 -14.74 -15.57
N ARG A 127 9.16 -13.42 -15.76
CA ARG A 127 10.22 -12.49 -16.19
C ARG A 127 10.72 -11.70 -14.99
N TRP A 128 12.03 -11.74 -14.73
CA TRP A 128 12.68 -10.99 -13.66
C TRP A 128 13.59 -9.93 -14.26
N GLU A 129 13.51 -8.69 -13.76
CA GLU A 129 14.37 -7.58 -14.19
C GLU A 129 15.28 -7.11 -13.05
N ARG A 130 16.55 -6.88 -13.34
CA ARG A 130 17.46 -6.24 -12.38
C ARG A 130 17.25 -4.73 -12.40
N LEU A 131 16.88 -4.16 -11.25
CA LEU A 131 16.66 -2.72 -11.09
C LEU A 131 17.91 -1.97 -10.64
N THR A 132 18.87 -2.67 -10.03
CA THR A 132 20.11 -2.08 -9.54
C THR A 132 21.16 -2.00 -10.64
N SER A 133 21.88 -0.89 -10.65
CA SER A 133 23.11 -0.75 -11.42
C SER A 133 24.19 -1.64 -10.84
N SER A 134 24.96 -2.28 -11.71
CA SER A 134 26.15 -3.04 -11.33
C SER A 134 27.32 -2.06 -11.23
N SER A 135 27.25 -1.12 -10.29
CA SER A 135 28.38 -0.22 -10.06
C SER A 135 29.61 -1.08 -9.73
N PRO A 136 30.73 -0.97 -10.46
CA PRO A 136 31.99 -1.48 -9.95
C PRO A 136 32.33 -0.59 -8.76
N LEU A 137 32.08 -1.08 -7.54
CA LEU A 137 32.66 -0.49 -6.35
C LEU A 137 34.16 -0.36 -6.62
N ARG A 138 34.68 0.88 -6.64
CA ARG A 138 36.12 1.11 -6.64
C ARG A 138 36.66 0.54 -5.33
N GLU A 139 37.58 -0.41 -5.44
CA GLU A 139 38.56 -0.69 -4.38
C GLU A 139 39.45 0.55 -4.14
#